data_AF-A0A813WR67-F1
#
_entry.id   AF-A0A813WR67-F1
#
_cell.length_a   1.000
_cell.length_b   1.000
_cell.length_c   1.000
_cell.angle_alpha   90.00
_cell.angle_beta   90.00
_cell.angle_gamma   90.00
#
_symmetry.space_group_name_H-M   'P 1'
#
loop_
_entity.id
_entity.type
_entity.pdbx_description
1 polymer ?
#
loop_
_entity_poly.entity_id
_entity_poly.type
_entity_poly.pdbx_seq_one_letter_code
_entity_poly.pdbx_strand_id
1 'polypeptide(L)'
;MDFCIVGSDDLHFAFALLGRIRETYPSNIHQDYAMLAKSWSDRVGAIAGYGGNVGYVDVNVYHRRSGSRNSRSHFGRWLILSHYEFSPIKDLARDEQSGVIYLTNKRRFDLDFGARRIEAIQRGVVNYFLSRDEDNRRMIMMRQMAGMGRYGNAALVVPPQHQPAYPYPSMRRPPQFAAPQRYYHGHFY
;
A
#
# COMPACT_ATOMS: atom_id res chain seq x y z
N MET A 1 0.09 5.36 3.07
CA MET A 1 -0.40 4.76 4.33
C MET A 1 0.54 3.61 4.59
N ASP A 2 1.37 3.72 5.62
CA ASP A 2 2.58 2.91 5.66
C ASP A 2 2.41 1.65 6.53
N PHE A 3 1.26 1.52 7.19
CA PHE A 3 0.92 0.42 8.09
C PHE A 3 0.15 -0.72 7.41
N CYS A 4 -0.23 -0.59 6.14
CA CYS A 4 -1.03 -1.56 5.40
C CYS A 4 -0.15 -2.63 4.72
N ILE A 5 0.56 -3.42 5.52
CA ILE A 5 1.57 -4.37 5.04
C ILE A 5 1.04 -5.52 4.16
N VAL A 6 -0.27 -5.72 4.10
CA VAL A 6 -0.95 -6.70 3.23
C VAL A 6 -1.82 -6.03 2.15
N GLY A 7 -1.56 -4.75 1.86
CA GLY A 7 -2.41 -3.88 1.03
C GLY A 7 -3.64 -3.39 1.78
N SER A 8 -4.62 -2.83 1.05
CA SER A 8 -5.87 -2.15 1.51
C SER A 8 -5.84 -0.62 1.52
N ASP A 9 -4.75 0.02 1.13
CA ASP A 9 -4.62 1.48 1.13
C ASP A 9 -5.66 2.17 0.25
N ASP A 10 -5.94 1.60 -0.91
CA ASP A 10 -6.96 2.06 -1.86
C ASP A 10 -8.37 1.99 -1.27
N LEU A 11 -8.71 0.85 -0.65
CA LEU A 11 -9.98 0.65 0.03
C LEU A 11 -10.14 1.62 1.21
N HIS A 12 -9.08 1.76 2.03
CA HIS A 12 -9.04 2.69 3.15
C HIS A 12 -9.22 4.12 2.69
N PHE A 13 -8.53 4.52 1.63
CA PHE A 13 -8.66 5.86 1.07
C PHE A 13 -10.08 6.13 0.58
N ALA A 14 -10.68 5.20 -0.18
CA ALA A 14 -12.04 5.33 -0.69
C ALA A 14 -13.07 5.48 0.44
N PHE A 15 -12.98 4.67 1.50
CA PHE A 15 -13.91 4.74 2.62
C PHE A 15 -13.62 5.90 3.57
N ALA A 16 -12.35 6.32 3.69
CA ALA A 16 -11.97 7.52 4.43
C ALA A 16 -12.62 8.78 3.85
N LEU A 17 -12.70 8.90 2.51
CA LEU A 17 -13.41 9.99 1.84
C LEU A 17 -14.91 10.07 2.22
N LEU A 18 -15.48 8.95 2.65
CA LEU A 18 -16.88 8.84 3.07
C LEU A 18 -17.04 8.87 4.60
N GLY A 19 -15.96 9.01 5.37
CA GLY A 19 -15.99 8.89 6.84
C GLY A 19 -16.33 7.48 7.36
N ARG A 20 -16.17 6.45 6.51
CA ARG A 20 -16.61 5.06 6.77
C ARG A 20 -15.46 4.09 7.00
N ILE A 21 -14.30 4.59 7.45
CA ILE A 21 -13.07 3.79 7.58
C ILE A 21 -13.22 2.53 8.46
N ARG A 22 -14.17 2.49 9.40
CA ARG A 22 -14.38 1.31 10.27
C ARG A 22 -14.80 0.06 9.49
N GLU A 23 -15.39 0.23 8.30
CA GLU A 23 -15.91 -0.86 7.48
C GLU A 23 -14.83 -1.58 6.65
N THR A 24 -13.60 -1.07 6.63
CA THR A 24 -12.55 -1.59 5.74
C THR A 24 -11.68 -2.65 6.39
N TYR A 25 -11.80 -2.85 7.71
CA TYR A 25 -11.01 -3.80 8.50
C TYR A 25 -11.92 -4.55 9.49
N PRO A 26 -11.56 -5.78 9.89
CA PRO A 26 -12.43 -6.58 10.75
C PRO A 26 -12.56 -6.00 12.17
N SER A 27 -13.60 -6.41 12.88
CA SER A 27 -13.88 -5.93 14.24
C SER A 27 -12.76 -6.25 15.24
N ASN A 28 -12.08 -7.39 15.06
CA ASN A 28 -11.01 -7.92 15.90
C ASN A 28 -9.59 -7.49 15.49
N ILE A 29 -9.43 -6.41 14.71
CA ILE A 29 -8.09 -5.87 14.43
C ILE A 29 -7.47 -5.26 15.70
N HIS A 30 -6.15 -5.25 15.81
CA HIS A 30 -5.45 -4.59 16.92
C HIS A 30 -5.81 -3.08 17.00
N GLN A 31 -5.95 -2.55 18.22
CA GLN A 31 -6.37 -1.16 18.45
C GLN A 31 -5.45 -0.13 17.79
N ASP A 32 -4.14 -0.33 17.86
CA ASP A 32 -3.15 0.55 17.20
C ASP A 32 -3.42 0.69 15.69
N TYR A 33 -3.80 -0.41 15.02
CA TYR A 33 -4.16 -0.38 13.60
C TYR A 33 -5.43 0.46 13.39
N ALA A 34 -6.48 0.19 14.17
CA ALA A 34 -7.75 0.92 14.08
C ALA A 34 -7.57 2.42 14.33
N MET A 35 -6.72 2.79 15.29
CA MET A 35 -6.37 4.17 15.61
C MET A 35 -5.67 4.86 14.45
N LEU A 36 -4.68 4.21 13.81
CA LEU A 36 -3.98 4.76 12.66
C LEU A 36 -4.91 4.92 11.44
N ALA A 37 -5.77 3.94 11.19
CA ALA A 37 -6.79 4.01 10.14
C ALA A 37 -7.76 5.18 10.39
N LYS A 38 -8.25 5.33 11.62
CA LYS A 38 -9.10 6.46 12.00
C LYS A 38 -8.38 7.80 11.82
N SER A 39 -7.15 7.92 12.33
CA SER A 39 -6.34 9.13 12.22
C SER A 39 -6.10 9.53 10.76
N TRP A 40 -5.87 8.55 9.87
CA TRP A 40 -5.83 8.80 8.44
C TRP A 40 -7.17 9.31 7.88
N SER A 41 -8.28 8.65 8.24
CA SER A 41 -9.62 9.08 7.84
C SER A 41 -9.92 10.50 8.27
N ASP A 42 -9.58 10.87 9.51
CA ASP A 42 -9.76 12.21 10.05
C ASP A 42 -8.98 13.25 9.22
N ARG A 43 -7.75 12.94 8.80
CA ARG A 43 -6.96 13.79 7.90
C ARG A 43 -7.59 13.93 6.51
N VAL A 44 -8.06 12.83 5.94
CA VAL A 44 -8.76 12.85 4.64
C VAL A 44 -10.03 13.70 4.73
N GLY A 45 -10.80 13.56 5.81
CA GLY A 45 -11.98 14.37 6.07
C GLY A 45 -11.68 15.86 6.21
N ALA A 46 -10.61 16.21 6.92
CA ALA A 46 -10.18 17.59 7.09
C ALA A 46 -9.78 18.26 5.75
N ILE A 47 -9.25 17.48 4.80
CA ILE A 47 -8.82 18.00 3.49
C ILE A 47 -9.97 18.01 2.47
N ALA A 48 -10.76 16.94 2.42
CA ALA A 48 -11.75 16.70 1.35
C ALA A 48 -13.22 16.91 1.77
N GLY A 49 -13.47 17.23 3.04
CA GLY A 49 -14.80 17.57 3.55
C GLY A 49 -15.80 16.40 3.63
N TYR A 50 -15.32 15.15 3.71
CA TYR A 50 -16.15 13.93 3.71
C TYR A 50 -17.26 13.91 2.63
N GLY A 51 -16.92 14.35 1.41
CA GLY A 51 -17.90 14.56 0.34
C GLY A 51 -17.44 14.18 -1.06
N GLY A 52 -16.35 13.42 -1.19
CA GLY A 52 -15.93 12.88 -2.48
C GLY A 52 -15.43 13.91 -3.50
N ASN A 53 -14.96 15.08 -3.06
CA ASN A 53 -14.27 16.04 -3.92
C ASN A 53 -12.88 15.50 -4.32
N VAL A 54 -12.88 14.58 -5.29
CA VAL A 54 -11.70 13.88 -5.78
C VAL A 54 -11.44 14.34 -7.22
N GLY A 55 -10.28 14.95 -7.45
CA GLY A 55 -9.75 15.15 -8.79
C GLY A 55 -9.17 13.85 -9.35
N TYR A 56 -9.10 13.73 -10.67
CA TYR A 56 -8.42 12.63 -11.34
C TYR A 56 -7.31 13.16 -12.24
N VAL A 57 -6.34 12.31 -12.54
CA VAL A 57 -5.33 12.58 -13.57
C VAL A 57 -5.80 11.88 -14.84
N ASP A 58 -5.85 12.61 -15.94
CA ASP A 58 -6.24 12.06 -17.25
C ASP A 58 -5.10 11.20 -17.82
N VAL A 59 -5.02 9.94 -17.36
CA VAL A 59 -4.05 8.94 -17.77
C VAL A 59 -4.71 7.57 -17.92
N ASN A 60 -4.16 6.75 -18.83
CA ASN A 60 -4.60 5.37 -19.01
C ASN A 60 -3.91 4.45 -18.00
N VAL A 61 -4.71 3.72 -17.22
CA VAL A 61 -4.22 2.63 -16.37
C VAL A 61 -4.48 1.30 -17.07
N TYR A 62 -3.42 0.63 -17.52
CA TYR A 62 -3.52 -0.69 -18.15
C TYR A 62 -3.40 -1.80 -17.12
N HIS A 63 -4.51 -2.49 -16.84
CA HIS A 63 -4.52 -3.69 -16.01
C HIS A 63 -4.39 -4.93 -16.91
N ARG A 64 -3.30 -5.70 -16.79
CA ARG A 64 -3.24 -7.02 -17.45
C ARG A 64 -4.16 -7.98 -16.68
N ARG A 65 -4.70 -8.99 -17.37
CA ARG A 65 -5.68 -9.93 -16.79
C ARG A 65 -5.12 -10.58 -15.52
N SER A 66 -5.68 -10.23 -14.37
CA SER A 66 -5.45 -10.95 -13.11
C SER A 66 -6.31 -12.20 -13.04
N GLY A 67 -6.00 -13.10 -12.11
CA GLY A 67 -6.83 -14.25 -11.81
C GLY A 67 -8.27 -13.86 -11.41
N SER A 68 -9.13 -14.88 -11.32
CA SER A 68 -10.50 -14.72 -10.82
C SER A 68 -10.54 -13.97 -9.49
N ARG A 69 -11.64 -13.29 -9.17
CA ARG A 69 -11.80 -12.55 -7.91
C ARG A 69 -11.43 -13.40 -6.68
N ASN A 70 -11.77 -14.70 -6.72
CA ASN A 70 -11.48 -15.64 -5.65
C ASN A 70 -9.98 -15.97 -5.54
N SER A 71 -9.23 -16.00 -6.64
CA SER A 71 -7.79 -16.31 -6.64
C SER A 71 -6.88 -15.12 -6.27
N ARG A 72 -7.47 -13.95 -5.98
CA ARG A 72 -6.77 -12.77 -5.44
C ARG A 72 -6.68 -12.76 -3.91
N SER A 73 -7.42 -13.65 -3.24
CA SER A 73 -7.32 -13.91 -1.79
C SER A 73 -7.44 -12.68 -0.87
N HIS A 74 -8.10 -11.61 -1.30
CA HIS A 74 -8.17 -10.35 -0.52
C HIS A 74 -8.86 -10.50 0.85
N PHE A 75 -9.74 -11.49 1.02
CA PHE A 75 -10.44 -11.69 2.29
C PHE A 75 -9.53 -12.29 3.37
N GLY A 76 -8.68 -13.26 3.00
CA GLY A 76 -7.79 -13.97 3.93
C GLY A 76 -6.65 -13.12 4.49
N ARG A 77 -6.33 -11.98 3.85
CA ARG A 77 -5.22 -11.10 4.26
C ARG A 77 -5.37 -10.56 5.69
N TRP A 78 -6.61 -10.27 6.08
CA TRP A 78 -6.93 -9.71 7.38
C TRP A 78 -6.73 -10.70 8.52
N LEU A 79 -6.80 -12.01 8.22
CA LEU A 79 -6.53 -13.05 9.20
C LEU A 79 -5.09 -12.99 9.70
N ILE A 80 -4.12 -12.64 8.85
CA ILE A 80 -2.72 -12.51 9.26
C ILE A 80 -2.59 -11.42 10.33
N LEU A 81 -3.20 -10.26 10.09
CA LEU A 81 -3.08 -9.12 10.99
C LEU A 81 -3.87 -9.31 12.29
N SER A 82 -5.08 -9.84 12.20
CA SER A 82 -5.96 -10.04 13.36
C SER A 82 -5.53 -11.23 14.22
N HIS A 83 -5.12 -12.35 13.62
CA HIS A 83 -4.71 -13.55 14.36
C HIS A 83 -3.42 -13.32 15.16
N TYR A 84 -2.46 -12.59 14.60
CA TYR A 84 -1.20 -12.29 15.27
C TYR A 84 -1.19 -10.92 15.96
N GLU A 85 -2.36 -10.30 16.14
CA GLU A 85 -2.50 -9.03 16.87
C GLU A 85 -1.52 -7.94 16.40
N PHE A 86 -1.34 -7.81 15.09
CA PHE A 86 -0.35 -6.91 14.49
C PHE A 86 -0.58 -5.46 14.93
N SER A 87 0.41 -4.90 15.61
CA SER A 87 0.46 -3.48 16.01
C SER A 87 1.43 -2.75 15.09
N PRO A 88 0.97 -1.85 14.21
CA PRO A 88 1.90 -1.11 13.35
C PRO A 88 2.86 -0.19 14.12
N ILE A 89 2.52 0.17 15.35
CA ILE A 89 3.35 1.04 16.21
C ILE A 89 4.51 0.24 16.80
N LYS A 90 4.26 -1.01 17.18
CA LYS A 90 5.26 -1.88 17.83
C LYS A 90 6.03 -2.73 16.82
N ASP A 91 5.35 -3.15 15.76
CA ASP A 91 5.83 -4.19 14.85
C ASP A 91 6.49 -3.61 13.60
N LEU A 92 6.40 -2.29 13.36
CA LEU A 92 7.09 -1.61 12.26
C LEU A 92 8.13 -0.64 12.80
N ALA A 93 9.29 -0.65 12.14
CA ALA A 93 10.31 0.37 12.31
C ALA A 93 10.69 0.93 10.95
N ARG A 94 11.13 2.19 10.95
CA ARG A 94 11.68 2.87 9.79
C ARG A 94 13.17 3.04 9.98
N ASP A 95 13.93 2.72 8.95
CA ASP A 95 15.32 3.09 8.88
C ASP A 95 15.42 4.56 8.42
N GLU A 96 15.95 5.44 9.27
CA GLU A 96 15.94 6.89 9.00
C GLU A 96 16.83 7.29 7.81
N GLN A 97 17.85 6.50 7.50
CA GLN A 97 18.77 6.80 6.40
C GLN A 97 18.19 6.38 5.05
N SER A 98 17.66 5.15 4.96
CA SER A 98 17.11 4.60 3.72
C SER A 98 15.62 4.89 3.52
N GLY A 99 14.90 5.28 4.58
CA GLY A 99 13.45 5.42 4.59
C GLY A 99 12.69 4.09 4.55
N VAL A 100 13.39 2.96 4.51
CA VAL A 100 12.80 1.62 4.41
C VAL A 100 12.06 1.27 5.69
N ILE A 101 10.81 0.81 5.56
CA ILE A 101 10.01 0.28 6.65
C ILE A 101 10.18 -1.23 6.69
N TYR A 102 10.48 -1.74 7.87
CA TYR A 102 10.70 -3.16 8.11
C TYR A 102 9.92 -3.63 9.34
N LEU A 103 9.52 -4.89 9.34
CA LEU A 103 9.00 -5.53 10.54
C LEU A 103 10.11 -5.55 11.59
N THR A 104 9.79 -5.20 12.83
CA THR A 104 10.73 -5.15 13.97
C THR A 104 11.17 -6.57 14.36
N ASN A 105 12.00 -7.17 13.53
CA ASN A 105 12.73 -8.40 13.81
C ASN A 105 14.22 -8.15 13.55
N LYS A 106 14.75 -7.06 14.12
CA LYS A 106 16.19 -7.01 14.32
C LYS A 106 16.49 -8.05 15.38
N ARG A 107 17.21 -9.10 14.97
CA ARG A 107 17.87 -10.12 15.82
C ARG A 107 18.82 -9.44 16.82
N ARG A 108 18.29 -8.69 17.77
CA ARG A 108 18.99 -8.08 18.88
C ARG A 108 18.24 -8.51 20.14
N PHE A 109 18.57 -9.72 20.57
CA PHE A 109 18.55 -10.15 21.97
C PHE A 109 17.23 -10.32 22.74
N ASP A 110 16.07 -10.38 22.10
CA ASP A 110 14.82 -10.71 22.81
C ASP A 110 14.37 -12.16 22.57
N LEU A 111 14.78 -13.04 23.48
CA LEU A 111 14.22 -14.38 23.65
C LEU A 111 12.84 -14.25 24.31
N ASP A 112 11.76 -14.64 23.61
CA ASP A 112 11.03 -15.90 23.91
C ASP A 112 9.59 -15.97 23.38
N PHE A 113 8.93 -14.87 23.05
CA PHE A 113 7.56 -14.94 22.48
C PHE A 113 7.27 -13.91 21.38
N GLY A 114 7.69 -12.64 21.57
CA GLY A 114 7.48 -11.59 20.57
C GLY A 114 8.14 -11.88 19.22
N ALA A 115 9.37 -12.41 19.24
CA ALA A 115 10.09 -12.79 18.02
C ALA A 115 9.35 -13.85 17.20
N ARG A 116 8.76 -14.87 17.84
CA ARG A 116 7.99 -15.91 17.16
C ARG A 116 6.73 -15.36 16.48
N ARG A 117 6.06 -14.38 17.12
CA ARG A 117 4.90 -13.68 16.54
C ARG A 117 5.28 -12.90 15.29
N ILE A 118 6.34 -12.09 15.33
CA ILE A 118 6.78 -11.30 14.17
C ILE A 118 7.23 -12.21 13.02
N GLU A 119 7.95 -13.29 13.31
CA GLU A 119 8.28 -14.29 12.29
C GLU A 119 7.04 -14.92 11.66
N ALA A 120 6.01 -15.21 12.45
CA ALA A 120 4.76 -15.77 11.96
C ALA A 120 4.00 -14.76 11.07
N ILE A 121 3.99 -13.48 11.43
CA ILE A 121 3.47 -12.39 10.58
C ILE A 121 4.25 -12.33 9.27
N GLN A 122 5.57 -12.31 9.33
CA GLN A 122 6.42 -12.25 8.14
C GLN A 122 6.17 -13.43 7.20
N ARG A 123 6.11 -14.66 7.73
CA ARG A 123 5.78 -15.86 6.95
C ARG A 123 4.37 -15.78 6.37
N GLY A 124 3.40 -15.31 7.15
CA GLY A 124 2.02 -15.10 6.71
C GLY A 124 1.93 -14.13 5.53
N VAL A 125 2.63 -12.99 5.62
CA VAL A 125 2.70 -11.97 4.54
C VAL A 125 3.36 -12.55 3.29
N VAL A 126 4.51 -13.22 3.42
CA VAL A 126 5.19 -13.86 2.28
C VAL A 126 4.29 -14.89 1.62
N ASN A 127 3.68 -15.79 2.40
CA ASN A 127 2.76 -16.80 1.88
C ASN A 127 1.54 -16.18 1.21
N TYR A 128 1.00 -15.10 1.78
CA TYR A 128 -0.09 -14.36 1.16
C TYR A 128 0.28 -13.87 -0.23
N PHE A 129 1.40 -13.17 -0.39
CA PHE A 129 1.83 -12.67 -1.69
C PHE A 129 2.18 -13.79 -2.68
N LEU A 130 2.82 -14.88 -2.23
CA LEU A 130 3.10 -16.04 -3.08
C LEU A 130 1.81 -16.76 -3.53
N SER A 131 0.79 -16.81 -2.68
CA SER A 131 -0.47 -17.49 -2.96
C SER A 131 -1.38 -16.74 -3.94
N ARG A 132 -1.14 -15.44 -4.19
CA ARG A 132 -1.98 -14.61 -5.06
C ARG A 132 -1.68 -14.83 -6.53
N ASP A 133 -2.76 -14.93 -7.31
CA ASP A 133 -2.71 -14.91 -8.77
C ASP A 133 -2.95 -13.49 -9.30
N GLU A 134 -1.96 -12.63 -9.10
CA GLU A 134 -1.95 -11.22 -9.52
C GLU A 134 -0.80 -10.90 -10.47
N ASP A 135 -1.05 -9.95 -11.38
CA ASP A 135 -0.24 -9.24 -12.38
C ASP A 135 1.27 -9.53 -12.57
N ASN A 136 1.69 -10.81 -12.61
CA ASN A 136 2.79 -11.41 -13.41
C ASN A 136 3.42 -12.66 -12.74
N ARG A 137 2.64 -13.67 -12.35
CA ARG A 137 3.20 -14.96 -11.90
C ARG A 137 4.20 -15.62 -12.87
N ARG A 138 4.09 -15.32 -14.18
CA ARG A 138 4.97 -15.91 -15.22
C ARG A 138 6.42 -15.41 -15.21
N MET A 139 6.76 -14.30 -14.54
CA MET A 139 8.14 -13.77 -14.55
C MET A 139 9.04 -14.30 -13.42
N ILE A 140 8.47 -14.79 -12.32
CA ILE A 140 9.25 -15.22 -11.15
C ILE A 140 9.64 -16.71 -11.24
N MET A 141 8.75 -17.57 -11.74
CA MET A 141 9.04 -19.00 -11.84
C MET A 141 10.09 -19.36 -12.91
N MET A 142 10.18 -18.59 -14.01
CA MET A 142 11.20 -18.84 -15.05
C MET A 142 12.62 -18.42 -14.62
N ARG A 143 12.78 -17.53 -13.64
CA ARG A 143 14.10 -17.17 -13.09
C ARG A 143 14.60 -18.15 -12.03
N GLN A 144 13.71 -18.75 -11.25
CA GLN A 144 14.10 -19.76 -10.25
C GLN A 144 14.59 -21.07 -10.87
N MET A 145 14.10 -21.43 -12.06
CA MET A 145 14.59 -22.63 -12.77
C MET A 145 15.88 -22.42 -13.55
N ALA A 146 16.31 -21.17 -13.77
CA ALA A 146 17.57 -20.84 -14.46
C ALA A 146 18.76 -20.61 -13.50
N GLY A 147 18.55 -20.67 -12.17
CA GLY A 147 19.51 -20.23 -11.16
C GLY A 147 19.97 -21.29 -10.15
N MET A 148 19.71 -22.59 -10.37
CA MET A 148 20.31 -23.65 -9.55
C MET A 148 21.77 -23.93 -9.99
N GLY A 149 22.61 -22.92 -9.81
CA GLY A 149 24.05 -22.99 -9.99
C GLY A 149 24.73 -22.11 -8.94
N ARG A 150 25.17 -22.77 -7.86
CA ARG A 150 26.21 -22.39 -6.87
C ARG A 150 26.45 -20.89 -6.59
N TYR A 151 26.29 -20.53 -5.30
CA TYR A 151 26.94 -19.43 -4.56
C TYR A 151 27.33 -18.16 -5.35
N GLY A 152 26.59 -17.07 -5.15
CA GLY A 152 27.05 -15.74 -5.56
C GLY A 152 26.01 -14.65 -5.30
N ASN A 153 26.46 -13.52 -4.76
CA ASN A 153 25.64 -12.35 -4.41
C ASN A 153 24.67 -11.96 -5.53
N ALA A 154 23.38 -11.84 -5.20
CA ALA A 154 22.36 -11.39 -6.15
C ALA A 154 22.46 -9.87 -6.35
N ALA A 155 23.35 -9.43 -7.25
CA ALA A 155 23.27 -8.11 -7.86
C ALA A 155 22.28 -8.18 -9.03
N LEU A 156 21.25 -7.33 -8.99
CA LEU A 156 20.21 -7.25 -10.02
C LEU A 156 20.75 -6.47 -11.21
N VAL A 157 21.38 -7.15 -12.17
CA VAL A 157 21.76 -6.53 -13.45
C VAL A 157 20.49 -6.32 -14.28
N VAL A 158 20.14 -5.05 -14.50
CA VAL A 158 19.03 -4.64 -15.39
C VAL A 158 19.59 -4.57 -16.81
N PRO A 159 19.12 -5.39 -17.78
CA PRO A 159 19.55 -5.26 -19.17
C PRO A 159 18.98 -3.98 -19.80
N PRO A 160 19.64 -3.40 -20.82
CA PRO A 160 19.21 -2.15 -21.42
C PRO A 160 17.84 -2.30 -22.07
N GLN A 161 16.90 -1.45 -21.68
CA GLN A 161 15.57 -1.42 -22.28
C GLN A 161 15.69 -0.94 -23.72
N HIS A 162 15.21 -1.73 -24.67
CA HIS A 162 14.94 -1.25 -26.02
C HIS A 162 13.90 -0.13 -25.94
N GLN A 163 14.30 1.09 -26.28
CA GLN A 163 13.37 2.21 -26.44
C GLN A 163 12.54 1.99 -27.70
N PRO A 164 11.20 1.94 -27.63
CA PRO A 164 10.40 2.16 -28.83
C PRO A 164 10.46 3.65 -29.19
N ALA A 165 10.90 3.92 -30.42
CA ALA A 165 10.95 5.26 -31.00
C ALA A 165 9.53 5.76 -31.31
N TYR A 166 8.99 6.61 -30.45
CA TYR A 166 7.87 7.48 -30.78
C TYR A 166 8.21 8.90 -30.33
N PRO A 167 8.25 9.90 -31.23
CA PRO A 167 8.53 11.28 -30.85
C PRO A 167 7.30 11.85 -30.13
N TYR A 168 7.48 12.33 -28.89
CA TYR A 168 6.47 13.11 -28.20
C TYR A 168 6.33 14.49 -28.88
N PRO A 169 5.11 14.96 -29.18
CA PRO A 169 4.91 16.37 -29.49
C PRO A 169 5.11 17.20 -28.21
N SER A 170 5.83 18.32 -28.33
CA SER A 170 6.09 19.24 -27.21
C SER A 170 4.79 19.70 -26.54
N MET A 171 4.63 19.42 -25.25
CA MET A 171 3.49 19.87 -24.44
C MET A 171 3.43 21.40 -24.41
N ARG A 172 2.31 21.97 -24.88
CA ARG A 172 1.93 23.34 -24.54
C ARG A 172 1.54 23.37 -23.06
N ARG A 173 2.02 24.37 -22.31
CA ARG A 173 1.67 24.57 -20.89
C ARG A 173 0.15 24.72 -20.75
N PRO A 174 -0.49 24.11 -19.75
CA PRO A 174 -1.90 24.37 -19.46
C PRO A 174 -2.10 25.81 -18.95
N PRO A 175 -3.26 26.43 -19.21
CA PRO A 175 -3.57 27.78 -18.75
C PRO A 175 -3.65 27.83 -17.23
N GLN A 176 -3.10 28.89 -16.65
CA GLN A 176 -3.17 29.18 -15.21
C GLN A 176 -4.63 29.45 -14.83
N PHE A 177 -5.19 28.64 -13.94
CA PHE A 177 -6.50 28.92 -13.34
C PHE A 177 -6.37 30.14 -12.41
N ALA A 178 -7.16 31.17 -12.69
CA ALA A 178 -7.27 32.36 -11.85
C ALA A 178 -7.89 32.01 -10.49
N ALA A 179 -7.36 32.61 -9.42
CA ALA A 179 -7.86 32.45 -8.06
C ALA A 179 -9.31 32.95 -7.91
N PRO A 180 -10.13 32.33 -7.04
CA PRO A 180 -11.50 32.77 -6.83
C PRO A 180 -11.55 34.14 -6.14
N GLN A 181 -12.30 35.07 -6.71
CA GLN A 181 -12.61 36.37 -6.11
C GLN A 181 -13.45 36.17 -4.83
N ARG A 182 -13.00 36.80 -3.74
CA ARG A 182 -13.76 36.94 -2.50
C ARG A 182 -14.93 37.90 -2.72
N TYR A 183 -16.15 37.43 -2.56
CA TYR A 183 -17.30 38.31 -2.38
C TYR A 183 -17.55 38.53 -0.89
N TYR A 184 -17.19 39.72 -0.41
CA TYR A 184 -17.75 40.31 0.80
C TYR A 184 -18.89 41.24 0.38
N HIS A 185 -20.04 41.12 1.05
CA HIS A 185 -21.12 42.09 1.36
C HIS A 185 -22.24 41.19 1.93
N GLY A 186 -22.61 41.21 3.22
CA GLY A 186 -22.98 42.34 4.05
C GLY A 186 -24.49 42.57 3.91
N HIS A 187 -25.29 42.15 4.90
CA HIS A 187 -26.28 42.97 5.60
C HIS A 187 -27.11 42.14 6.59
N PHE A 188 -27.08 42.60 7.83
CA PHE A 188 -28.00 42.30 8.92
C PHE A 188 -29.42 42.71 8.52
N TYR A 189 -30.41 41.86 8.77
CA TYR A 189 -31.49 42.02 9.75
C TYR A 189 -32.22 40.68 9.90
#